data_AF-A0A949B4A6-F1
#
_entry.id   AF-A0A949B4A6-F1
#
_cell.length_a   1.000
_cell.length_b   1.000
_cell.length_c   1.000
_cell.angle_alpha   90.00
_cell.angle_beta   90.00
_cell.angle_gamma   90.00
#
_symmetry.space_group_name_H-M   'P 1'
#
loop_
_entity.id
_entity.type
_entity.pdbx_description
1 polymer ?
#
loop_
_entity_poly.entity_id
_entity_poly.type
_entity_poly.pdbx_seq_one_letter_code
_entity_poly.pdbx_strand_id
1 'polypeptide(L)' 'MTDIREVIIIGSGPSGFTAAIYTARAGLKPLLFEGAITAGGALMNTT' A
#
# COMPACT_ATOMS: atom_id res chain seq x y z
N MET A 1 -19.49 -9.25 -12.85
CA MET A 1 -19.79 -8.19 -11.87
C MET A 1 -18.48 -7.46 -11.61
N THR A 2 -18.39 -6.16 -11.87
CA THR A 2 -17.15 -5.41 -11.62
C THR A 2 -17.14 -5.02 -10.15
N ASP A 3 -16.21 -5.56 -9.37
CA ASP A 3 -16.05 -5.20 -7.96
C ASP A 3 -15.45 -3.79 -7.85
N ILE A 4 -16.26 -2.83 -7.42
CA ILE A 4 -15.81 -1.46 -7.15
C ILE A 4 -14.99 -1.47 -5.86
N ARG A 5 -13.78 -0.89 -5.91
CA ARG A 5 -12.90 -0.71 -4.75
C ARG A 5 -13.09 0.69 -4.19
N GLU A 6 -13.27 0.78 -2.87
CA GLU A 6 -13.40 2.07 -2.17
C GLU A 6 -12.04 2.76 -1.99
N VAL A 7 -10.96 1.98 -1.84
CA VAL A 7 -9.61 2.50 -1.67
C VAL A 7 -8.61 1.66 -2.46
N ILE A 8 -7.81 2.33 -3.28
CA ILE A 8 -6.66 1.78 -3.98
C ILE A 8 -5.43 2.60 -3.58
N ILE A 9 -4.35 1.91 -3.21
CA ILE A 9 -3.10 2.51 -2.78
C ILE A 9 -2.01 2.03 -3.73
N ILE A 10 -1.19 2.95 -4.23
CA ILE A 10 -0.08 2.65 -5.14
C ILE A 10 1.21 3.15 -4.51
N GLY A 11 2.12 2.23 -4.20
CA GLY A 11 3.44 2.54 -3.64
C GLY A 11 3.88 1.56 -2.55
N SER A 12 5.13 1.09 -2.65
CA SER A 12 5.78 0.12 -1.74
C SER A 12 6.66 0.78 -0.66
N GLY A 13 6.53 2.09 -0.47
CA GLY A 13 7.21 2.83 0.60
C GLY A 13 6.46 2.78 1.93
N PRO A 14 7.05 3.32 3.02
CA PRO A 14 6.40 3.39 4.32
C PRO A 14 5.05 4.11 4.27
N SER A 15 4.93 5.17 3.47
CA SER A 15 3.67 5.91 3.31
C SER A 15 2.54 5.04 2.76
N GLY A 16 2.82 4.17 1.79
CA GLY A 16 1.86 3.22 1.21
C GLY A 16 1.42 2.17 2.22
N PHE A 17 2.37 1.59 2.95
CA PHE A 17 2.06 0.63 4.02
C PHE A 17 1.32 1.26 5.19
N THR A 18 1.70 2.48 5.61
CA THR A 18 0.99 3.24 6.62
C THR A 18 -0.45 3.49 6.19
N ALA A 19 -0.68 4.01 4.99
CA ALA A 19 -2.02 4.21 4.45
C ALA A 19 -2.83 2.89 4.46
N ALA A 20 -2.24 1.79 3.98
CA ALA A 20 -2.92 0.50 3.92
C ALA A 20 -3.35 0.00 5.31
N ILE A 21 -2.47 0.10 6.31
CA ILE A 21 -2.78 -0.32 7.68
C ILE A 21 -3.90 0.53 8.28
N TYR A 22 -3.85 1.86 8.14
CA TYR A 22 -4.88 2.73 8.73
C TYR A 22 -6.22 2.59 8.00
N THR A 23 -6.21 2.43 6.68
CA THR A 23 -7.43 2.15 5.90
C THR A 23 -8.04 0.80 6.28
N ALA A 24 -7.23 -0.25 6.43
CA ALA A 24 -7.70 -1.55 6.91
C ALA A 24 -8.28 -1.48 8.33
N ARG A 25 -7.62 -0.72 9.23
CA ARG A 25 -8.11 -0.48 10.60
C ARG A 25 -9.41 0.31 10.65
N ALA A 26 -9.68 1.14 9.65
CA ALA A 26 -10.94 1.84 9.48
C ALA A 26 -12.07 0.93 8.93
N GLY A 27 -11.82 -0.37 8.74
CA GLY A 27 -12.81 -1.33 8.22
C GLY A 27 -12.96 -1.33 6.70
N LEU A 28 -12.15 -0.53 5.99
CA LEU A 28 -12.11 -0.52 4.55
C LEU A 28 -11.26 -1.71 4.06
N LYS A 29 -11.52 -2.20 2.84
CA LYS A 29 -10.78 -3.31 2.21
C LYS A 29 -9.82 -2.77 1.13
N PRO A 30 -8.70 -2.11 1.52
CA PRO A 30 -7.83 -1.47 0.55
C PRO A 30 -7.14 -2.49 -0.36
N LEU A 31 -6.91 -2.09 -1.61
CA LEU A 31 -6.02 -2.81 -2.51
C LEU A 31 -4.69 -2.03 -2.63
N LEU A 32 -3.59 -2.63 -2.19
CA LEU A 32 -2.25 -2.04 -2.27
C LEU A 32 -1.48 -2.65 -3.45
N PHE A 33 -0.93 -1.80 -4.31
CA PHE A 33 0.00 -2.18 -5.35
C PHE A 33 1.42 -1.78 -4.98
N GLU A 34 2.31 -2.76 -4.94
CA GLU A 34 3.73 -2.59 -4.64
C GLU A 34 4.55 -2.52 -5.93
N GLY A 35 5.44 -1.53 -6.04
CA GLY A 35 6.34 -1.37 -7.18
C GLY A 35 7.78 -1.88 -6.93
N ALA A 36 8.09 -2.28 -5.70
CA ALA A 36 9.40 -2.80 -5.32
C ALA A 36 9.27 -4.27 -4.95
N ILE A 37 10.23 -5.10 -5.39
CA ILE A 37 10.30 -6.53 -5.07
C ILE A 37 10.55 -6.74 -3.56
N THR A 38 11.14 -5.74 -2.89
CA THR A 38 11.41 -5.69 -1.45
C THR A 38 10.58 -4.61 -0.76
N ALA A 39 9.99 -4.96 0.38
CA ALA A 39 9.24 -4.04 1.22
C ALA A 39 10.14 -2.89 1.71
N GLY A 40 9.62 -1.66 1.74
CA GLY A 40 10.33 -0.47 2.23
C GLY A 40 10.86 0.46 1.13
N GLY A 41 10.85 0.01 -0.13
CA GLY A 41 11.20 0.85 -1.28
C GLY A 41 12.62 1.43 -1.19
N ALA A 42 12.75 2.73 -1.47
CA ALA A 42 14.05 3.42 -1.47
C ALA A 42 14.77 3.43 -0.10
N LEU A 43 14.06 3.17 1.01
CA LEU A 43 14.72 3.03 2.33
C LEU A 43 15.62 1.80 2.44
N MET A 44 15.40 0.79 1.58
CA MET A 44 16.25 -0.39 1.54
C MET A 44 17.54 -0.18 0.74
N ASN A 45 17.64 0.93 -0.02
CA ASN A 45 18.81 1.27 -0.82
C ASN A 45 19.53 2.47 -0.20
N THR A 46 20.38 2.21 0.80
CA THR A 46 21.27 3.21 1.38
C THR A 46 22.65 3.10 0.72
N THR A 47 23.22 4.21 0.24
CA THR A 47 24.65 4.28 -0.17
C THR A 47 25.51 4.43 1.06
#